data_AF-A0AAV1LD20-F1
#
_entry.id   AF-A0AAV1LD20-F1
#
_cell.length_a   1.000
_cell.length_b   1.000
_cell.length_c   1.000
_cell.angle_alpha   90.00
_cell.angle_beta   90.00
_cell.angle_gamma   90.00
#
_symmetry.space_group_name_H-M   'P 1'
#
loop_
_entity.id
_entity.type
_entity.pdbx_description
1 polymer ?
#
loop_
_entity_poly.entity_id
_entity_poly.type
_entity_poly.pdbx_seq_one_letter_code
_entity_poly.pdbx_strand_id
1 'polypeptide(L)'
;MFEGRYDIYFNGKPPKEFIYEDDQCVVFEGGLNSQARVHFVVMPKKVISRLSQASTEDEKLLGRLILVAKNIAIQRGLDESGYHILIDEEPRTKLLALHISGGVLKPSLWPITPNCRL
;
A
#
# COMPACT_ATOMS: atom_id res chain seq x y z
N MET A 1 17.27 9.55 -13.01
CA MET A 1 16.85 8.89 -14.26
C MET A 1 15.81 7.84 -13.92
N PHE A 2 14.53 8.24 -13.89
CA PHE A 2 13.36 7.37 -13.64
C PHE A 2 12.35 7.43 -14.80
N GLU A 3 12.74 8.06 -15.93
CA GLU A 3 11.84 8.36 -17.05
C GLU A 3 11.19 7.08 -17.58
N GLY A 4 9.84 7.06 -17.58
CA GLY A 4 9.01 6.05 -18.22
C GLY A 4 8.64 4.84 -17.35
N ARG A 5 9.49 4.42 -16.40
CA ARG A 5 9.30 3.12 -15.71
C ARG A 5 8.11 3.07 -14.75
N TYR A 6 7.76 4.21 -14.15
CA TYR A 6 6.72 4.29 -13.11
C TYR A 6 5.54 5.19 -13.51
N ASP A 7 5.46 5.57 -14.78
CA ASP A 7 4.46 6.51 -15.29
C ASP A 7 3.03 6.00 -15.08
N ILE A 8 2.83 4.68 -15.14
CA ILE A 8 1.54 4.05 -14.88
C ILE A 8 1.04 4.26 -13.43
N TYR A 9 1.95 4.37 -12.47
CA TYR A 9 1.63 4.50 -11.04
C TYR A 9 1.41 5.95 -10.62
N PHE A 10 2.17 6.87 -11.22
CA PHE A 10 2.20 8.27 -10.79
C PHE A 10 1.78 9.26 -11.89
N ASN A 11 1.21 8.76 -12.99
CA ASN A 11 0.73 9.57 -14.12
C ASN A 11 1.84 10.50 -14.66
N GLY A 12 3.03 9.94 -14.87
CA GLY A 12 4.24 10.65 -15.32
C GLY A 12 4.90 11.55 -14.28
N LYS A 13 4.41 11.56 -13.02
CA LYS A 13 5.11 12.22 -11.91
C LYS A 13 6.16 11.27 -11.32
N PRO A 14 7.32 11.77 -10.87
CA PRO A 14 8.28 10.90 -10.20
C PRO A 14 7.70 10.38 -8.88
N PRO A 15 7.90 9.09 -8.53
CA PRO A 15 7.67 8.62 -7.16
C PRO A 15 8.53 9.43 -6.19
N LYS A 16 8.07 9.59 -4.95
CA LYS A 16 8.88 10.23 -3.91
C LYS A 16 10.14 9.44 -3.62
N GLU A 17 9.96 8.18 -3.25
CA GLU A 17 11.05 7.29 -2.90
C GLU A 17 10.64 5.84 -3.22
N PHE A 18 11.55 5.14 -3.88
CA PHE A 18 11.42 3.73 -4.22
C PHE A 18 11.99 2.88 -3.09
N ILE A 19 11.22 1.90 -2.62
CA ILE A 19 11.62 1.05 -1.48
C ILE A 19 12.03 -0.34 -1.95
N TYR A 20 11.22 -0.97 -2.82
CA TYR A 20 11.39 -2.36 -3.19
C TYR A 20 10.72 -2.67 -4.54
N GLU A 21 11.26 -3.65 -5.25
CA GLU A 21 10.68 -4.25 -6.44
C GLU A 21 11.05 -5.72 -6.53
N ASP A 22 10.10 -6.53 -7.00
CA ASP A 22 10.37 -7.87 -7.50
C ASP A 22 9.68 -8.10 -8.85
N ASP A 23 9.56 -9.35 -9.25
CA ASP A 23 8.92 -9.76 -10.49
C ASP A 23 7.42 -9.41 -10.57
N GLN A 24 6.73 -9.30 -9.43
CA GLN A 24 5.27 -9.15 -9.40
C GLN A 24 4.80 -7.79 -8.87
N CYS A 25 5.60 -7.08 -8.07
CA CYS A 25 5.16 -5.87 -7.39
C CYS A 25 6.27 -4.83 -7.22
N VAL A 26 5.82 -3.62 -6.85
CA VAL A 26 6.66 -2.46 -6.54
C VAL A 26 6.16 -1.82 -5.25
N VAL A 27 7.07 -1.20 -4.51
CA VAL A 27 6.78 -0.53 -3.23
C VAL A 27 7.37 0.87 -3.24
N PHE A 28 6.54 1.84 -2.86
CA PHE A 28 6.90 3.26 -2.79
C PHE A 28 6.58 3.85 -1.43
N GLU A 29 7.34 4.86 -1.02
CA GLU A 29 7.02 5.64 0.18
C GLU A 29 5.71 6.42 0.00
N GLY A 30 4.92 6.46 1.07
CA GLY A 30 3.69 7.23 1.17
C GLY A 30 3.95 8.74 1.14
N GLY A 31 2.91 9.51 0.81
CA GLY A 31 2.99 10.98 0.76
C GLY A 31 3.28 11.63 2.12
N LEU A 32 3.67 12.92 2.11
CA LEU A 32 3.98 13.73 3.31
C LEU A 32 2.75 14.01 4.19
N ASN A 33 1.55 13.74 3.68
CA ASN A 33 0.28 13.94 4.41
C ASN A 33 -0.13 12.70 5.19
N SER A 34 0.76 11.72 5.37
CA SER A 34 0.44 10.57 6.19
C SER A 34 0.39 10.96 7.66
N GLN A 35 -0.73 10.65 8.30
CA GLN A 35 -0.88 10.78 9.75
C GLN A 35 -0.10 9.70 10.52
N ALA A 36 0.61 8.80 9.82
CA ALA A 36 1.41 7.72 10.36
C ALA A 36 2.91 7.99 10.20
N ARG A 37 3.72 7.55 11.19
CA ARG A 37 5.19 7.64 11.14
C ARG A 37 5.80 6.79 10.03
N VAL A 38 5.15 5.66 9.72
CA VAL A 38 5.50 4.81 8.60
C VAL A 38 4.29 4.71 7.68
N HIS A 39 4.47 5.08 6.41
CA HIS A 39 3.45 4.92 5.39
C HIS A 39 4.09 4.55 4.06
N PHE A 40 3.70 3.42 3.50
CA PHE A 40 4.17 3.01 2.17
C PHE A 40 3.05 2.31 1.41
N VAL A 41 3.23 2.19 0.10
CA VAL A 41 2.23 1.63 -0.81
C VAL A 41 2.84 0.47 -1.58
N VAL A 42 2.17 -0.69 -1.55
CA VAL A 42 2.51 -1.87 -2.35
C VAL A 42 1.55 -1.96 -3.53
N MET A 43 2.07 -2.04 -4.75
CA MET A 43 1.29 -2.09 -5.98
C MET A 43 1.72 -3.26 -6.87
N PRO A 44 0.79 -3.96 -7.53
CA PRO A 44 1.13 -4.99 -8.50
C PRO A 44 1.66 -4.37 -9.80
N LYS A 45 2.55 -5.10 -10.48
CA LYS A 45 2.95 -4.79 -11.86
C LYS A 45 1.88 -5.15 -12.88
N LYS A 46 1.07 -6.17 -12.58
CA LYS A 46 -0.14 -6.47 -13.35
C LYS A 46 -1.12 -5.30 -13.20
N VAL A 47 -1.65 -4.81 -14.32
CA VAL A 47 -2.65 -3.73 -14.32
C VAL A 47 -3.97 -4.28 -13.81
N ILE A 48 -4.26 -4.00 -12.54
CA ILE A 48 -5.55 -4.22 -11.88
C ILE A 48 -5.98 -2.88 -11.34
N SER A 49 -7.11 -2.33 -11.79
CA SER A 49 -7.48 -0.96 -11.38
C SER A 49 -7.89 -0.91 -9.91
N ARG A 50 -8.64 -1.92 -9.46
CA ARG A 50 -9.21 -2.03 -8.11
C ARG A 50 -9.35 -3.50 -7.70
N LEU A 51 -9.38 -3.80 -6.41
CA LEU A 51 -9.58 -5.15 -5.89
C LEU A 51 -10.93 -5.72 -6.38
N SER A 52 -11.96 -4.89 -6.53
CA SER A 52 -13.25 -5.27 -7.12
C SER A 52 -13.15 -5.81 -8.55
N GLN A 53 -12.03 -5.61 -9.25
CA GLN A 53 -11.77 -6.13 -10.59
C GLN A 53 -10.79 -7.31 -10.63
N ALA A 54 -10.29 -7.75 -9.47
CA ALA A 54 -9.43 -8.94 -9.40
C ALA A 54 -10.26 -10.21 -9.67
N SER A 55 -9.64 -11.19 -10.33
CA SER A 55 -10.24 -12.52 -10.54
C SER A 55 -9.59 -13.58 -9.65
N THR A 56 -10.09 -14.81 -9.69
CA THR A 56 -9.47 -15.94 -8.99
C THR A 56 -8.05 -16.24 -9.46
N GLU A 57 -7.69 -15.83 -10.68
CA GLU A 57 -6.33 -15.96 -11.20
C GLU A 57 -5.33 -15.05 -10.46
N ASP A 58 -5.83 -13.99 -9.82
CA ASP A 58 -5.02 -13.02 -9.08
C ASP A 58 -4.75 -13.44 -7.63
N GLU A 59 -5.31 -14.55 -7.16
CA GLU A 59 -5.21 -14.98 -5.75
C GLU A 59 -3.75 -15.05 -5.26
N LYS A 60 -2.87 -15.67 -6.06
CA LYS A 60 -1.44 -15.76 -5.74
C LYS A 60 -0.76 -14.39 -5.71
N LEU A 61 -1.12 -13.50 -6.63
CA LEU A 61 -0.59 -12.14 -6.70
C LEU A 61 -1.04 -11.35 -5.46
N LEU A 62 -2.33 -11.37 -5.13
CA LEU A 62 -2.87 -10.69 -3.94
C LEU A 62 -2.19 -11.19 -2.65
N GLY A 63 -2.00 -12.51 -2.52
CA GLY A 63 -1.24 -13.09 -1.42
C GLY A 63 0.21 -12.58 -1.38
N ARG A 64 0.88 -12.49 -2.54
CA ARG A 64 2.23 -11.92 -2.63
C ARG A 64 2.28 -10.47 -2.17
N LEU A 65 1.34 -9.63 -2.59
CA LEU A 65 1.28 -8.21 -2.18
C LEU A 65 1.20 -8.07 -0.66
N ILE A 66 0.36 -8.89 -0.01
CA ILE A 66 0.20 -8.90 1.45
C ILE A 66 1.48 -9.36 2.15
N LEU A 67 2.15 -10.40 1.64
CA LEU A 67 3.41 -10.88 2.22
C LEU A 67 4.55 -9.86 2.08
N VAL A 68 4.62 -9.19 0.93
CA VAL A 68 5.58 -8.09 0.71
C VAL A 68 5.28 -6.94 1.67
N ALA A 69 4.02 -6.54 1.81
CA ALA A 69 3.60 -5.52 2.78
C ALA A 69 4.05 -5.88 4.21
N LYS A 70 3.80 -7.12 4.65
CA LYS A 70 4.23 -7.62 5.97
C LYS A 70 5.74 -7.59 6.14
N ASN A 71 6.51 -7.99 5.13
CA ASN A 71 7.97 -8.00 5.22
C ASN A 71 8.56 -6.59 5.30
N ILE A 72 8.07 -5.65 4.49
CA ILE A 72 8.49 -4.25 4.55
C ILE A 72 8.08 -3.61 5.88
N ALA A 73 6.88 -3.92 6.41
CA ALA A 73 6.44 -3.43 7.71
C ALA A 73 7.38 -3.86 8.85
N ILE A 74 7.82 -5.12 8.85
CA ILE A 74 8.81 -5.63 9.82
C ILE A 74 10.15 -4.89 9.67
N GLN A 75 10.63 -4.70 8.43
CA GLN A 75 11.87 -3.95 8.17
C GLN A 75 11.80 -2.50 8.64
N ARG A 76 10.59 -1.93 8.71
CA ARG A 76 10.32 -0.58 9.22
C ARG A 76 10.00 -0.54 10.73
N GLY A 77 10.17 -1.65 11.46
CA GLY A 77 9.99 -1.72 12.92
C GLY A 77 8.53 -1.71 13.39
N LEU A 78 7.60 -2.20 12.56
CA LEU A 78 6.16 -2.25 12.87
C LEU A 78 5.70 -3.62 13.40
N ASP A 79 6.62 -4.54 13.68
CA ASP A 79 6.35 -5.87 14.20
C ASP A 79 5.75 -5.85 15.61
N GLU A 80 6.26 -4.98 16.49
CA GLU A 80 5.74 -4.83 17.86
C GLU A 80 4.59 -3.81 17.96
N SER A 81 4.69 -2.71 17.22
CA SER A 81 3.72 -1.60 17.29
C SER A 81 2.45 -1.82 16.46
N GLY A 82 2.49 -2.79 15.54
CA GLY A 82 1.40 -3.07 14.63
C GLY A 82 1.24 -2.05 13.51
N TYR A 83 0.41 -2.41 12.53
CA TYR A 83 0.12 -1.61 11.36
C TYR A 83 -1.24 -2.00 10.77
N HIS A 84 -1.76 -1.13 9.93
CA HIS A 84 -2.96 -1.38 9.14
C HIS A 84 -2.60 -1.49 7.67
N ILE A 85 -3.23 -2.44 6.98
CA ILE A 85 -3.26 -2.50 5.52
C ILE A 85 -4.65 -2.03 5.08
N LEU A 86 -4.69 -0.98 4.27
CA LEU A 86 -5.90 -0.44 3.68
C LEU A 86 -5.82 -0.60 2.17
N ILE A 87 -6.90 -1.11 1.58
CA ILE A 87 -7.06 -1.20 0.12
C ILE A 87 -8.05 -0.10 -0.28
N ASP A 88 -7.59 0.80 -1.15
CA ASP A 88 -8.43 1.89 -1.63
C ASP A 88 -9.26 1.45 -2.85
N GLU A 89 -10.57 1.58 -2.73
CA GLU A 89 -11.56 1.28 -3.79
C GLU A 89 -12.19 2.55 -4.38
N GLU A 90 -11.68 3.75 -4.03
CA GLU A 90 -12.19 5.01 -4.56
C GLU A 90 -12.21 4.98 -6.10
N PRO A 91 -13.31 5.39 -6.77
CA PRO A 91 -13.40 5.35 -8.23
C PRO A 91 -12.32 6.13 -8.99
N ARG A 92 -11.60 7.01 -8.30
CA ARG A 92 -10.48 7.80 -8.86
C ARG A 92 -9.15 7.06 -8.81
N THR A 93 -9.04 5.96 -8.06
CA THR A 93 -7.85 5.12 -8.09
C THR A 93 -7.75 4.44 -9.44
N LYS A 94 -6.57 4.56 -10.04
CA LYS A 94 -6.31 4.00 -11.37
C LYS A 94 -5.72 2.59 -11.29
N LEU A 95 -5.14 2.24 -10.14
CA LEU A 95 -4.44 0.99 -9.90
C LEU A 95 -4.64 0.56 -8.45
N LEU A 96 -4.73 -0.76 -8.27
CA LEU A 96 -4.80 -1.41 -6.98
C LEU A 96 -3.58 -1.03 -6.16
N ALA A 97 -3.82 -0.52 -4.96
CA ALA A 97 -2.80 -0.08 -4.03
C ALA A 97 -3.14 -0.57 -2.63
N LEU A 98 -2.18 -1.23 -1.99
CA LEU A 98 -2.23 -1.55 -0.57
C LEU A 98 -1.47 -0.45 0.17
N HIS A 99 -2.18 0.37 0.93
CA HIS A 99 -1.61 1.38 1.82
C HIS A 99 -1.31 0.75 3.17
N ILE A 100 -0.04 0.77 3.57
CA ILE A 100 0.40 0.28 4.88
C ILE A 100 0.71 1.48 5.75
N SER A 101 0.02 1.61 6.87
CA SER A 101 0.22 2.70 7.83
C SER A 101 0.47 2.14 9.23
N GLY A 102 1.55 2.57 9.88
CA GLY A 102 1.92 2.11 11.21
C GLY A 102 2.73 3.15 12.00
N GLY A 103 2.92 2.88 13.30
CA GLY A 103 3.66 3.76 14.19
C GLY A 103 2.91 5.04 14.61
N VAL A 104 1.58 5.03 14.65
CA VAL A 104 0.76 6.17 15.12
C VAL A 104 0.81 6.28 16.65
N LEU A 105 0.86 7.52 17.15
CA LEU A 105 0.74 7.95 18.57
C LEU A 105 -0.67 7.77 19.18
N LYS A 106 -1.64 7.27 18.42
CA LYS A 106 -3.01 6.99 18.87
C LYS A 106 -3.49 5.67 18.25
N PRO A 107 -3.94 4.70 19.07
CA PRO A 107 -4.46 3.45 18.54
C PRO A 107 -5.76 3.72 17.77
N SER A 108 -5.84 3.23 16.53
CA SER A 108 -7.11 3.07 15.81
C SER A 108 -7.92 1.98 16.51
N LEU A 109 -8.65 2.38 17.55
CA LEU A 109 -9.52 1.53 18.35
C LEU A 109 -10.87 1.37 17.61
N TRP A 110 -10.94 0.55 16.55
CA TRP A 110 -12.23 0.29 15.89
C TRP A 110 -12.50 -1.15 15.42
N PRO A 111 -13.74 -1.68 15.61
CA PRO A 111 -14.81 -1.14 16.44
C PRO A 111 -14.74 -1.71 17.84
N ILE A 112 -14.14 -0.97 18.78
CA ILE A 112 -14.34 -1.21 20.21
C ILE A 112 -15.23 -0.10 20.82
N THR A 113 -15.66 0.88 20.04
CA THR A 113 -16.62 1.90 20.50
C THR A 113 -17.76 2.10 19.49
N PRO A 114 -18.78 2.92 19.76
CA PRO A 114 -19.89 3.17 18.82
C PRO A 114 -19.75 4.39 17.89
N ASN A 115 -18.59 5.06 17.75
CA ASN A 115 -18.48 6.30 16.96
C ASN A 115 -17.23 6.52 16.07
N CYS A 116 -16.30 5.58 15.92
CA CYS A 116 -15.22 5.76 14.95
C CYS A 116 -15.77 5.65 13.53
N ARG A 117 -15.46 6.68 12.75
CA ARG A 117 -15.59 6.67 11.30
C ARG A 117 -14.20 6.44 10.73
N LEU A 118 -14.14 5.62 9.68
CA LEU A 118 -12.97 5.44 8.82
C LEU A 118 -12.58 6.78 8.18
#